data_AF-A0A0L7LF85-F1
#
_entry.id   AF-A0A0L7LF85-F1
#
_cell.length_a   1.000
_cell.length_b   1.000
_cell.length_c   1.000
_cell.angle_alpha   90.00
_cell.angle_beta   90.00
_cell.angle_gamma   90.00
#
_symmetry.space_group_name_H-M   'P 1'
#
loop_
_entity.id
_entity.type
_entity.pdbx_description
1 polymer ?
#
loop_
_entity_poly.entity_id
_entity_poly.type
_entity_poly.pdbx_seq_one_letter_code
_entity_poly.pdbx_strand_id
1 'polypeptide(L)'
;MAINDNVLNASFRYNVKKVISCLSTCIYPDTTTYPIDETMIHNGPPHTSNYGSCNRGYNESRGGLFTSVILCNVFGPHDNFDASASHVIPALIRRMDDEIQKEVTIKQAAEQIARALGYSGRIVYDTSKPDGQLKKTASNRKLRALCKDFQFTPFESAIADTVH
;
A
#
# COMPACT_ATOMS: atom_id res chain seq x y z
N MET A 1 -4.70 -14.00 -13.00
CA MET A 1 -3.28 -13.72 -12.72
C MET A 1 -2.37 -13.83 -13.96
N ALA A 2 -2.89 -13.71 -15.19
CA ALA A 2 -2.08 -13.90 -16.41
C ALA A 2 -1.21 -12.68 -16.80
N ILE A 3 -1.58 -11.47 -16.37
CA ILE A 3 -0.91 -10.24 -16.81
C ILE A 3 0.53 -10.15 -16.28
N ASN A 4 0.75 -10.38 -14.97
CA ASN A 4 2.09 -10.31 -14.39
C ASN A 4 3.03 -11.33 -15.05
N ASP A 5 2.58 -12.57 -15.20
CA ASP A 5 3.37 -13.63 -15.84
C ASP A 5 3.68 -13.29 -17.30
N ASN A 6 2.72 -12.73 -18.04
CA ASN A 6 2.92 -12.27 -19.42
C ASN A 6 3.97 -11.17 -19.50
N VAL A 7 3.93 -10.17 -18.61
CA VAL A 7 4.88 -9.06 -18.58
C VAL A 7 6.29 -9.56 -18.23
N LEU A 8 6.44 -10.42 -17.22
CA LEU A 8 7.73 -10.98 -16.83
C LEU A 8 8.29 -11.88 -17.93
N ASN A 9 7.46 -12.74 -18.53
CA ASN A 9 7.86 -13.61 -19.61
C ASN A 9 8.25 -12.82 -20.87
N ALA A 10 7.49 -11.78 -21.24
CA ALA A 10 7.85 -10.90 -22.35
C ALA A 10 9.17 -10.17 -22.08
N SER A 11 9.30 -9.59 -20.88
CA SER A 11 10.53 -8.89 -20.47
C SER A 11 11.76 -9.79 -20.56
N PHE A 12 11.62 -11.05 -20.14
CA PHE A 12 12.67 -12.05 -20.31
C PHE A 12 12.96 -12.34 -21.79
N ARG A 13 11.93 -12.61 -22.61
CA ARG A 13 12.07 -12.93 -24.04
C ARG A 13 12.74 -11.82 -24.84
N TYR A 14 12.55 -10.56 -24.45
CA TYR A 14 13.15 -9.39 -25.10
C TYR A 14 14.42 -8.91 -24.40
N ASN A 15 15.04 -9.72 -23.54
CA ASN A 15 16.29 -9.41 -22.85
C ASN A 15 16.27 -8.06 -22.09
N VAL A 16 15.13 -7.75 -21.45
CA VAL A 16 15.02 -6.58 -20.58
C VAL A 16 16.00 -6.73 -19.41
N LYS A 17 16.88 -5.75 -19.25
CA LYS A 17 17.96 -5.80 -18.24
C LYS A 17 17.45 -5.68 -16.80
N LYS A 18 16.37 -4.91 -16.61
CA LYS A 18 15.81 -4.60 -15.28
C LYS A 18 14.30 -4.50 -15.35
N VAL A 19 13.62 -5.21 -14.46
CA VAL A 19 12.17 -5.11 -14.24
C VAL A 19 11.94 -4.78 -12.76
N ILE A 20 11.05 -3.83 -12.48
CA ILE A 20 10.60 -3.50 -11.13
C ILE A 20 9.09 -3.65 -11.11
N SER A 21 8.59 -4.70 -10.45
CA SER A 21 7.14 -4.85 -10.25
C SER A 21 6.68 -4.12 -8.98
N CYS A 22 5.49 -3.55 -9.03
CA CYS A 22 4.83 -3.00 -7.86
C CYS A 22 3.97 -4.06 -7.20
N LEU A 23 4.31 -4.40 -5.96
CA LEU A 23 3.51 -5.24 -5.08
C LEU A 23 2.79 -4.33 -4.07
N SER A 24 1.83 -4.90 -3.34
CA SER A 24 1.08 -4.22 -2.28
C SER A 24 1.29 -4.95 -0.95
N THR A 25 1.12 -4.25 0.18
CA THR A 25 1.14 -4.86 1.51
C THR A 25 0.08 -5.95 1.72
N CYS A 26 -0.89 -6.09 0.82
CA CYS A 26 -1.88 -7.18 0.84
C CYS A 26 -1.29 -8.59 0.61
N ILE A 27 -0.04 -8.69 0.14
CA ILE A 27 0.65 -9.97 -0.09
C ILE A 27 1.15 -10.63 1.20
N TYR A 28 1.26 -9.87 2.30
CA TYR A 28 1.80 -10.39 3.54
C TYR A 28 0.84 -11.36 4.23
N PRO A 29 1.36 -12.28 5.07
CA PRO A 29 0.54 -13.22 5.81
C PRO A 29 -0.52 -12.52 6.66
N ASP A 30 -1.71 -13.12 6.76
CA ASP A 30 -2.80 -12.57 7.57
C ASP A 30 -2.46 -12.57 9.06
N THR A 31 -1.90 -13.69 9.53
CA THR A 31 -1.35 -13.85 10.88
C THR A 31 0.14 -13.54 10.85
N THR A 32 0.54 -12.40 11.40
CA THR A 32 1.94 -11.94 11.40
C THR A 32 2.27 -11.06 12.61
N THR A 33 3.56 -10.80 12.83
CA THR A 33 4.05 -9.84 13.82
C THR A 33 4.32 -8.48 13.19
N TYR A 34 4.35 -7.42 14.00
CA TYR A 34 4.56 -6.04 13.54
C TYR A 34 5.81 -5.42 14.18
N PRO A 35 6.51 -4.52 13.46
CA PRO A 35 6.28 -4.12 12.06
C PRO A 35 6.68 -5.24 11.08
N ILE A 36 5.94 -5.36 9.97
CA ILE A 36 6.23 -6.34 8.91
C ILE A 36 7.40 -5.82 8.06
N ASP A 37 8.39 -6.66 7.78
CA ASP A 37 9.47 -6.36 6.83
C ASP A 37 9.50 -7.30 5.63
N GLU A 38 10.36 -7.00 4.66
CA GLU A 38 10.41 -7.72 3.38
C GLU A 38 10.84 -9.19 3.52
N THR A 39 11.35 -9.63 4.67
CA THR A 39 11.68 -11.04 4.94
C THR A 39 10.45 -11.87 5.27
N MET A 40 9.33 -11.22 5.61
CA MET A 40 8.15 -11.88 6.16
C MET A 40 7.08 -12.25 5.12
N ILE A 41 7.30 -11.91 3.84
CA ILE A 41 6.35 -12.11 2.73
C ILE A 41 5.87 -13.57 2.61
N HIS A 42 6.74 -14.53 2.92
CA HIS A 42 6.49 -15.96 2.71
C HIS A 42 6.24 -16.74 4.01
N ASN A 43 6.04 -16.04 5.14
CA ASN A 43 5.89 -16.68 6.46
C ASN A 43 4.47 -17.22 6.73
N GLY A 44 3.60 -17.22 5.72
CA GLY A 44 2.24 -17.71 5.81
C GLY A 44 1.41 -17.28 4.59
N PRO A 45 0.16 -17.76 4.47
CA PRO A 45 -0.74 -17.35 3.40
C PRO A 45 -1.27 -15.93 3.63
N PRO A 46 -1.45 -15.12 2.57
CA PRO A 46 -2.15 -13.84 2.67
C PRO A 46 -3.64 -14.05 2.97
N HIS A 47 -4.33 -12.98 3.38
CA HIS A 47 -5.79 -12.98 3.54
C HIS A 47 -6.48 -13.39 2.23
N THR A 48 -7.55 -14.17 2.32
CA THR A 48 -8.23 -14.84 1.18
C THR A 48 -8.80 -13.87 0.13
N SER A 49 -9.02 -12.61 0.50
CA SER A 49 -9.48 -11.54 -0.41
C SER A 49 -8.38 -10.98 -1.33
N ASN A 50 -7.11 -11.37 -1.14
CA ASN A 50 -5.97 -10.71 -1.79
C ASN A 50 -5.38 -11.57 -2.92
N TYR A 51 -4.88 -10.88 -3.95
CA TYR A 51 -4.20 -11.48 -5.09
C TYR A 51 -2.78 -10.94 -5.18
N GLY A 52 -1.77 -11.81 -5.20
CA GLY A 52 -0.39 -11.39 -5.39
C GLY A 52 0.57 -12.55 -5.61
N SER A 53 1.48 -12.41 -6.56
CA SER A 53 2.58 -13.35 -6.81
C SER A 53 3.91 -12.59 -6.79
N CYS A 54 4.94 -13.20 -6.21
CA CYS A 54 6.28 -12.61 -6.05
C CYS A 54 7.20 -13.00 -7.21
N ASN A 55 8.06 -12.08 -7.66
CA ASN A 55 8.97 -12.26 -8.80
C ASN A 55 10.15 -13.23 -8.55
N ARG A 56 10.25 -13.84 -7.36
CA ARG A 56 11.44 -14.60 -6.90
C ARG A 56 11.91 -15.66 -7.91
N GLY A 57 11.00 -16.39 -8.55
CA GLY A 57 11.33 -17.45 -9.50
C GLY A 57 12.05 -16.98 -10.79
N TYR A 58 11.87 -15.72 -11.20
CA TYR A 58 12.49 -15.20 -12.42
C TYR A 58 13.95 -14.77 -12.22
N ASN A 59 14.33 -14.32 -11.03
CA ASN A 59 15.73 -13.97 -10.73
C ASN A 59 16.62 -15.21 -10.64
N GLU A 60 16.16 -16.24 -9.92
CA GLU A 60 16.97 -17.43 -9.63
C GLU A 60 17.23 -18.28 -10.89
N SER A 61 16.37 -18.21 -11.90
CA SER A 61 16.43 -19.08 -13.07
C SER A 61 17.10 -18.48 -14.32
N ARG A 62 17.24 -17.14 -14.42
CA ARG A 62 17.31 -16.49 -15.75
C ARG A 62 18.21 -15.26 -15.90
N GLY A 63 18.97 -14.87 -14.87
CA GLY A 63 20.10 -13.92 -14.99
C GLY A 63 19.77 -12.43 -15.24
N GLY A 64 18.50 -12.02 -15.25
CA GLY A 64 18.08 -10.62 -15.29
C GLY A 64 17.89 -10.01 -13.88
N LEU A 65 17.84 -8.68 -13.76
CA LEU A 65 17.52 -8.00 -12.50
C LEU A 65 16.02 -7.73 -12.38
N PHE A 66 15.27 -8.70 -11.87
CA PHE A 66 13.82 -8.67 -11.75
C PHE A 66 13.46 -8.50 -10.27
N THR A 67 13.23 -7.27 -9.84
CA THR A 67 12.95 -6.95 -8.44
C THR A 67 11.53 -6.44 -8.26
N SER A 68 11.16 -6.17 -7.01
CA SER A 68 9.84 -5.64 -6.66
C SER A 68 9.95 -4.58 -5.57
N VAL A 69 9.05 -3.61 -5.62
CA VAL A 69 8.80 -2.66 -4.53
C VAL A 69 7.45 -3.00 -3.90
N ILE A 70 7.33 -2.88 -2.59
CA ILE A 70 6.08 -3.12 -1.87
C ILE A 70 5.53 -1.77 -1.44
N LEU A 71 4.40 -1.41 -2.01
CA LEU A 71 3.72 -0.17 -1.73
C LEU A 71 2.71 -0.38 -0.59
N CYS A 72 2.64 0.61 0.31
CA CYS A 72 1.52 0.76 1.23
C CYS A 72 0.30 1.32 0.46
N ASN A 73 -0.64 1.95 1.17
CA ASN A 73 -1.72 2.69 0.53
C ASN A 73 -1.14 3.90 -0.21
N VAL A 74 -1.50 4.03 -1.49
CA VAL A 74 -1.16 5.17 -2.34
C VAL A 74 -2.43 5.98 -2.57
N PHE A 75 -2.29 7.30 -2.66
CA PHE A 75 -3.34 8.24 -3.06
C PHE A 75 -2.68 9.41 -3.81
N GLY A 76 -3.46 10.12 -4.62
CA GLY A 76 -2.99 11.27 -5.35
C GLY A 76 -3.93 11.70 -6.48
N PRO A 77 -3.55 12.73 -7.25
CA PRO A 77 -4.26 13.09 -8.47
C PRO A 77 -4.43 11.88 -9.41
N HIS A 78 -5.57 11.82 -10.09
CA HIS A 78 -5.95 10.75 -11.02
C HIS A 78 -6.23 9.37 -10.38
N ASP A 79 -6.41 9.30 -9.06
CA ASP A 79 -6.91 8.08 -8.42
C ASP A 79 -8.37 7.76 -8.82
N ASN A 80 -8.81 6.54 -8.57
CA ASN A 80 -10.19 6.13 -8.78
C ASN A 80 -11.05 6.55 -7.58
N PHE A 81 -11.85 7.60 -7.75
CA PHE A 81 -12.77 8.12 -6.75
C PHE A 81 -14.21 7.56 -6.87
N ASP A 82 -14.42 6.51 -7.67
CA ASP A 82 -15.73 5.87 -7.81
C ASP A 82 -16.18 5.23 -6.48
N ALA A 83 -17.38 5.60 -6.00
CA ALA A 83 -17.89 5.17 -4.69
C ALA A 83 -18.07 3.65 -4.53
N SER A 84 -18.12 2.87 -5.62
CA SER A 84 -18.30 1.42 -5.59
C SER A 84 -16.99 0.64 -5.78
N ALA A 85 -15.95 1.28 -6.33
CA ALA A 85 -14.72 0.62 -6.77
C ALA A 85 -13.43 1.28 -6.26
N SER A 86 -13.52 2.37 -5.48
CA SER A 86 -12.37 3.13 -5.00
C SER A 86 -11.55 2.41 -3.92
N HIS A 87 -10.25 2.67 -3.88
CA HIS A 87 -9.34 2.14 -2.86
C HIS A 87 -9.58 2.76 -1.46
N VAL A 88 -8.86 2.25 -0.45
CA VAL A 88 -9.14 2.50 0.99
C VAL A 88 -9.01 3.99 1.41
N ILE A 89 -8.31 4.84 0.65
CA ILE A 89 -8.22 6.29 0.95
C ILE A 89 -9.46 7.08 0.49
N PRO A 90 -10.13 6.69 -0.60
CA PRO A 90 -11.52 7.08 -0.81
C PRO A 90 -12.54 6.37 0.10
N ALA A 91 -12.23 5.16 0.59
CA ALA A 91 -13.10 4.37 1.49
C ALA A 91 -12.82 4.60 3.00
N LEU A 92 -12.39 5.82 3.37
CA LEU A 92 -11.99 6.25 4.72
C LEU A 92 -13.11 6.18 5.78
N ILE A 93 -13.51 4.97 6.17
CA ILE A 93 -14.21 4.71 7.43
C ILE A 93 -13.71 3.36 7.99
N ARG A 94 -12.64 3.35 8.81
CA ARG A 94 -12.62 2.81 10.18
C ARG A 94 -11.26 2.51 10.87
N ARG A 95 -11.24 3.00 12.12
CA ARG A 95 -10.66 2.48 13.38
C ARG A 95 -9.15 2.60 13.65
N MET A 96 -8.93 2.76 14.96
CA MET A 96 -7.74 3.13 15.73
C MET A 96 -7.24 1.89 16.48
N ASP A 97 -5.94 1.73 16.67
CA ASP A 97 -5.30 1.76 18.00
C ASP A 97 -3.76 1.75 17.88
N ASP A 98 -3.12 2.13 18.98
CA ASP A 98 -1.81 2.77 19.17
C ASP A 98 -0.52 2.09 18.66
N GLU A 99 0.58 2.87 18.83
CA GLU A 99 2.01 2.57 18.68
C GLU A 99 2.63 2.78 17.28
N ILE A 100 2.46 3.98 16.67
CA ILE A 100 3.05 4.30 15.35
C ILE A 100 3.25 5.82 15.18
N GLN A 101 4.46 6.34 15.40
CA GLN A 101 4.77 7.78 15.35
C GLN A 101 4.53 8.50 13.99
N LYS A 102 4.04 7.83 12.94
CA LYS A 102 3.75 8.41 11.61
C LYS A 102 2.55 7.81 10.85
N GLU A 103 1.83 6.83 11.39
CA GLU A 103 0.63 6.33 10.71
C GLU A 103 -0.56 7.23 11.05
N VAL A 104 -1.36 7.52 10.03
CA VAL A 104 -2.55 8.36 10.14
C VAL A 104 -3.74 7.44 10.30
N THR A 105 -4.51 7.63 11.37
CA THR A 105 -5.77 6.88 11.58
C THR A 105 -6.81 7.27 10.54
N ILE A 106 -7.78 6.39 10.29
CA ILE A 106 -8.87 6.72 9.36
C ILE A 106 -9.65 7.96 9.79
N LYS A 107 -9.83 8.15 11.10
CA LYS A 107 -10.45 9.36 11.65
C LYS A 107 -9.66 10.61 11.27
N GLN A 108 -8.35 10.60 11.51
CA GLN A 108 -7.50 11.74 11.17
C GLN A 108 -7.49 12.02 9.67
N ALA A 109 -7.43 10.98 8.82
CA ALA A 109 -7.48 11.15 7.38
C ALA A 109 -8.83 11.72 6.90
N ALA A 110 -9.96 11.22 7.42
CA ALA A 110 -11.29 11.77 7.12
C ALA A 110 -11.41 13.24 7.57
N GLU A 111 -10.88 13.58 8.74
CA GLU A 111 -10.83 14.95 9.24
C GLU A 111 -9.94 15.87 8.39
N GLN A 112 -8.80 15.38 7.88
CA GLN A 112 -7.93 16.16 6.98
C GLN A 112 -8.61 16.42 5.63
N ILE A 113 -9.29 15.42 5.06
CA ILE A 113 -10.05 15.60 3.82
C ILE A 113 -11.19 16.59 4.02
N ALA A 114 -11.96 16.47 5.11
CA ALA A 114 -13.03 17.40 5.43
C ALA A 114 -12.50 18.84 5.54
N ARG A 115 -11.36 19.03 6.21
CA ARG A 115 -10.68 20.33 6.28
C ARG A 115 -10.25 20.84 4.90
N ALA A 116 -9.58 20.00 4.10
CA ALA A 116 -9.08 20.39 2.78
C ALA A 116 -10.20 20.76 1.80
N LEU A 117 -11.36 20.11 1.90
CA LEU A 117 -12.56 20.42 1.12
C LEU A 117 -13.39 21.59 1.66
N GLY A 118 -13.04 22.15 2.83
CA GLY A 118 -13.83 23.18 3.49
C GLY A 118 -15.19 22.67 4.03
N TYR A 119 -15.33 21.37 4.27
CA TYR A 119 -16.54 20.76 4.82
C TYR A 119 -16.72 21.10 6.30
N SER A 120 -17.82 21.79 6.63
CA SER A 120 -18.18 22.21 7.99
C SER A 120 -19.28 21.36 8.64
N GLY A 121 -19.79 20.35 7.92
CA GLY A 121 -20.82 19.47 8.43
C GLY A 121 -20.29 18.43 9.44
N ARG A 122 -21.21 17.63 10.00
CA ARG A 122 -20.84 16.56 10.93
C ARG A 122 -20.30 15.34 10.15
N ILE A 123 -19.18 14.80 10.61
CA ILE A 123 -18.68 13.48 10.17
C ILE A 123 -19.35 12.41 11.04
N VAL A 124 -20.02 11.44 10.41
CA VAL A 124 -20.69 10.33 11.08
C VAL A 124 -19.93 9.05 10.78
N TYR A 125 -19.52 8.34 11.84
CA TYR A 125 -18.83 7.06 11.74
C TYR A 125 -19.85 5.94 11.97
N ASP A 126 -20.24 5.25 10.91
CA ASP A 126 -21.10 4.07 11.00
C ASP A 126 -20.31 2.94 11.69
N THR A 127 -20.81 2.41 12.81
CA THR A 127 -20.17 1.30 13.56
C THR A 127 -20.78 -0.07 13.26
N SER A 128 -21.83 -0.14 12.42
CA SER A 128 -22.58 -1.37 12.12
C SER A 128 -21.90 -2.33 11.12
N LYS A 129 -21.20 -1.81 10.12
CA LYS A 129 -20.33 -2.61 9.22
C LYS A 129 -19.17 -3.29 9.99
N PRO A 130 -18.50 -4.33 9.45
CA PRO A 130 -17.29 -4.91 10.06
C PRO A 130 -16.03 -4.05 9.81
N ASP A 131 -15.04 -4.12 10.69
CA ASP A 131 -13.72 -3.55 10.42
C ASP A 131 -12.93 -4.40 9.44
N GLY A 132 -12.03 -3.77 8.70
CA GLY A 132 -10.91 -4.46 8.06
C GLY A 132 -9.84 -4.87 9.09
N GLN A 133 -8.75 -5.44 8.60
CA GLN A 133 -7.60 -5.83 9.41
C GLN A 133 -7.02 -4.62 10.19
N LEU A 134 -6.88 -4.77 11.51
CA LEU A 134 -6.56 -3.70 12.47
C LEU A 134 -5.23 -2.98 12.20
N LYS A 135 -4.21 -3.68 11.67
CA LYS A 135 -2.87 -3.12 11.48
C LYS A 135 -2.18 -3.80 10.30
N LYS A 136 -1.44 -3.04 9.50
CA LYS A 136 -0.53 -3.52 8.44
C LYS A 136 0.77 -2.71 8.42
N THR A 137 1.29 -2.40 9.61
CA THR A 137 2.49 -1.57 9.76
C THR A 137 3.67 -2.22 9.07
N ALA A 138 4.16 -1.56 8.02
CA ALA A 138 5.33 -1.99 7.27
C ALA A 138 6.57 -1.21 7.76
N SER A 139 7.67 -1.93 7.95
CA SER A 139 8.98 -1.34 8.28
C SER A 139 9.55 -0.64 7.05
N ASN A 140 9.97 0.61 7.20
CA ASN A 140 10.71 1.34 6.16
C ASN A 140 12.23 1.35 6.40
N ARG A 141 12.73 0.49 7.30
CA ARG A 141 14.14 0.48 7.74
C ARG A 141 15.11 0.34 6.57
N LYS A 142 14.81 -0.56 5.63
CA LYS A 142 15.63 -0.80 4.43
C LYS A 142 15.68 0.43 3.53
N LEU A 143 14.52 1.07 3.30
CA LEU A 143 14.44 2.33 2.55
C LEU A 143 15.27 3.43 3.22
N ARG A 144 15.14 3.59 4.54
CA ARG A 144 15.89 4.62 5.30
C ARG A 144 17.40 4.37 5.31
N ALA A 145 17.84 3.11 5.29
CA ALA A 145 19.25 2.78 5.17
C ALA A 145 19.84 3.17 3.80
N LEU A 146 19.04 3.04 2.73
CA LEU A 146 19.45 3.34 1.34
C LEU A 146 19.29 4.82 0.99
N CYS A 147 18.27 5.48 1.54
CA CYS A 147 17.86 6.84 1.18
C CYS A 147 17.71 7.70 2.45
N LYS A 148 18.83 8.01 3.10
CA LYS A 148 18.86 8.66 4.42
C LYS A 148 18.23 10.06 4.41
N ASP A 149 18.48 10.82 3.35
CA ASP A 149 18.08 12.22 3.24
C ASP A 149 16.70 12.43 2.57
N PHE A 150 16.02 11.34 2.19
CA PHE A 150 14.73 11.43 1.52
C PHE A 150 13.64 11.97 2.47
N GLN A 151 13.00 13.06 2.06
CA GLN A 151 11.87 13.67 2.74
C GLN A 151 10.57 13.30 2.02
N PHE A 152 9.60 12.80 2.78
CA PHE A 152 8.25 12.56 2.26
C PHE A 152 7.47 13.86 2.26
N THR A 153 6.56 14.02 1.29
CA THR A 153 5.54 15.06 1.34
C THR A 153 4.74 14.92 2.65
N PRO A 154 4.55 16.01 3.42
CA PRO A 154 3.66 16.00 4.58
C PRO A 154 2.26 15.53 4.19
N PHE A 155 1.61 14.76 5.06
CA PHE A 155 0.33 14.14 4.75
C PHE A 155 -0.75 15.18 4.43
N GLU A 156 -0.80 16.26 5.19
CA GLU A 156 -1.74 17.37 5.00
C GLU A 156 -1.57 18.03 3.63
N SER A 157 -0.31 18.27 3.22
CA SER A 157 0.00 18.84 1.90
C SER A 157 -0.41 17.89 0.77
N ALA A 158 -0.11 16.60 0.91
CA ALA A 158 -0.49 15.60 -0.08
C ALA A 158 -2.02 15.48 -0.23
N ILE A 159 -2.78 15.56 0.87
CA ILE A 159 -4.24 15.56 0.82
C ILE A 159 -4.76 16.80 0.10
N ALA A 160 -4.25 17.99 0.44
CA ALA A 160 -4.63 19.24 -0.22
C ALA A 160 -4.38 19.17 -1.74
N ASP A 161 -3.22 18.69 -2.17
CA ASP A 161 -2.88 18.54 -3.59
C ASP A 161 -3.75 17.48 -4.31
N THR A 162 -4.35 16.55 -3.57
CA THR A 162 -5.17 15.47 -4.15
C THR A 162 -6.63 15.86 -4.34
N VAL A 163 -7.16 16.71 -3.45
CA VAL A 163 -8.58 17.07 -3.45
C VAL A 163 -8.92 18.27 -4.34
N HIS A 164 -7.91 18.93 -4.91
CA HIS A 164 -8.03 20.09 -5.80
C HIS A 164 -7.69 19.70 -7.25
#